data_AF-A0A1R1INY0-F1
#
_entry.id   AF-A0A1R1INY0-F1
#
_cell.length_a   1.000
_cell.length_b   1.000
_cell.length_c   1.000
_cell.angle_alpha   90.00
_cell.angle_beta   90.00
_cell.angle_gamma   90.00
#
_symmetry.space_group_name_H-M   'P 1'
#
loop_
_entity.id
_entity.type
_entity.pdbx_description
1 polymer ?
#
loop_
_entity_poly.entity_id
_entity_poly.type
_entity_poly.pdbx_seq_one_letter_code
_entity_poly.pdbx_strand_id
1 'polypeptide(L)'
;MIQTDRLDADIEPLWNLYEVTVTAGDYVATSTLSAATRSRAVYQAFLDYSDVWTISFRDFLSMVRVRRVSSCAYDGYAYVRCAYGVDPRIGAEVELINEGDWTGKRGQVVHPGKSSTAYVYVAFAGIAHAVPCHPRSIRMIEVGQ
;
A
#
# COMPACT_ATOMS: atom_id res chain seq x y z
N MET A 1 -28.48 -14.31 -25.77
CA MET A 1 -28.44 -13.29 -24.70
C MET A 1 -27.09 -13.45 -24.03
N ILE A 2 -26.22 -12.46 -24.19
CA ILE A 2 -24.79 -12.58 -23.88
C ILE A 2 -24.65 -12.62 -22.35
N GLN A 3 -24.19 -13.75 -21.85
CA GLN A 3 -23.83 -13.97 -20.45
C GLN A 3 -22.42 -13.41 -20.27
N THR A 4 -22.32 -12.10 -20.06
CA THR A 4 -21.06 -11.42 -19.81
C THR A 4 -20.72 -11.47 -18.32
N ASP A 5 -19.46 -11.81 -18.04
CA ASP A 5 -18.72 -11.53 -16.81
C ASP A 5 -19.20 -12.13 -15.49
N ARG A 6 -18.73 -13.35 -15.23
CA ARG A 6 -18.19 -13.68 -13.90
C ARG A 6 -16.73 -14.13 -14.08
N LEU A 7 -15.85 -13.16 -14.27
CA LEU A 7 -14.43 -13.29 -13.97
C LEU A 7 -14.13 -12.62 -12.62
N ASP A 8 -15.02 -12.82 -11.65
CA ASP A 8 -14.84 -12.47 -10.23
C ASP A 8 -14.37 -13.73 -9.50
N ALA A 9 -13.06 -13.98 -9.43
CA ALA A 9 -12.40 -14.71 -8.34
C ALA A 9 -10.91 -14.88 -8.64
N ASP A 10 -10.10 -13.86 -8.33
CA ASP A 10 -8.76 -14.07 -7.78
C ASP A 10 -8.49 -12.95 -6.78
N ILE A 11 -9.29 -12.92 -5.70
CA ILE A 11 -9.01 -12.08 -4.55
C ILE A 11 -7.86 -12.75 -3.78
N GLU A 12 -6.61 -12.42 -4.09
CA GLU A 12 -5.51 -12.62 -3.13
C GLU A 12 -5.50 -11.42 -2.17
N PRO A 13 -5.98 -11.56 -0.91
CA PRO A 13 -6.35 -10.42 -0.11
C PRO A 13 -5.31 -10.09 0.96
N LEU A 14 -5.53 -8.91 1.54
CA LEU A 14 -5.11 -8.43 2.85
C LEU A 14 -3.76 -9.01 3.29
N TRP A 15 -2.76 -8.46 2.61
CA TRP A 15 -1.37 -8.63 2.93
C TRP A 15 -1.07 -8.44 4.41
N ASN A 16 -0.06 -9.15 4.88
CA ASN A 16 0.38 -9.09 6.26
C ASN A 16 0.88 -7.68 6.59
N LEU A 17 0.57 -7.21 7.79
CA LEU A 17 1.16 -5.99 8.31
C LEU A 17 2.55 -6.28 8.90
N TYR A 18 3.50 -5.43 8.52
CA TYR A 18 4.87 -5.46 9.00
C TYR A 18 5.25 -4.09 9.53
N GLU A 19 5.75 -4.05 10.74
CA GLU A 19 6.47 -2.88 11.24
C GLU A 19 7.92 -2.99 10.77
N VAL A 20 8.35 -1.96 10.04
CA VAL A 20 9.69 -1.84 9.46
C VAL A 20 10.40 -0.68 10.15
N THR A 21 11.55 -0.96 10.74
CA THR A 21 12.44 0.04 11.33
C THR A 21 13.71 0.13 10.50
N VAL A 22 14.07 1.33 10.07
CA VAL A 22 15.30 1.64 9.36
C VAL A 22 16.19 2.49 10.26
N THR A 23 17.44 2.07 10.43
CA THR A 23 18.44 2.76 11.27
C THR A 23 19.68 3.13 10.45
N ALA A 24 20.02 4.41 10.42
CA ALA A 24 21.14 4.97 9.66
C ALA A 24 21.90 6.01 10.49
N GLY A 25 23.01 5.60 11.13
CA GLY A 25 23.67 6.45 12.13
C GLY A 25 22.68 6.78 13.26
N ASP A 26 22.47 8.07 13.53
CA ASP A 26 21.52 8.55 14.53
C ASP A 26 20.06 8.62 14.03
N TYR A 27 19.83 8.38 12.74
CA TYR A 27 18.48 8.35 12.19
C TYR A 27 17.80 7.01 12.49
N VAL A 28 16.62 7.07 13.10
CA VAL A 28 15.73 5.90 13.31
C VAL A 28 14.33 6.28 12.87
N ALA A 29 13.78 5.51 11.94
CA ALA A 29 12.40 5.67 11.51
C ALA A 29 11.68 4.33 11.48
N THR A 30 10.44 4.33 11.94
CA THR A 30 9.56 3.17 11.95
C THR A 30 8.31 3.47 11.14
N SER A 31 7.95 2.56 10.24
CA SER A 31 6.72 2.61 9.45
C SER A 31 6.01 1.26 9.50
N THR A 32 4.69 1.28 9.29
CA THR A 32 3.91 0.05 9.08
C THR A 32 3.63 -0.09 7.59
N LEU A 33 4.01 -1.22 7.01
CA LEU A 33 3.77 -1.56 5.61
C LEU A 33 2.92 -2.82 5.55
N SER A 34 2.13 -2.93 4.49
CA SER A 34 1.42 -4.17 4.18
C SER A 34 2.08 -4.85 3.00
N ALA A 35 2.44 -6.12 3.14
CA ALA A 35 3.05 -6.91 2.07
C ALA A 35 2.69 -8.39 2.18
N ALA A 36 2.72 -9.12 1.06
CA ALA A 36 2.46 -10.56 1.08
C ALA A 36 3.46 -11.31 1.97
N THR A 37 4.75 -10.92 1.93
CA THR A 37 5.84 -11.55 2.68
C THR A 37 6.74 -10.52 3.35
N ARG A 38 7.50 -10.97 4.37
CA ARG A 38 8.50 -10.13 5.05
C ARG A 38 9.52 -9.55 4.07
N SER A 39 10.01 -10.36 3.11
CA SER A 39 10.98 -9.90 2.11
C SER A 39 10.40 -8.84 1.18
N ARG A 40 9.09 -8.94 0.84
CA ARG A 40 8.40 -7.90 0.06
C ARG A 40 8.22 -6.61 0.86
N ALA A 41 7.95 -6.68 2.17
CA ALA A 41 7.94 -5.49 3.03
C ALA A 41 9.30 -4.80 3.09
N VAL A 42 10.40 -5.57 3.20
CA VAL A 42 11.76 -5.04 3.13
C VAL A 42 12.04 -4.38 1.79
N TYR A 43 11.67 -5.02 0.68
CA TYR A 43 11.88 -4.48 -0.66
C TYR A 43 11.08 -3.20 -0.89
N GLN A 44 9.82 -3.14 -0.45
CA GLN A 44 9.01 -1.94 -0.54
C GLN A 44 9.61 -0.79 0.29
N ALA A 45 10.07 -1.06 1.51
CA ALA A 45 10.79 -0.07 2.30
C ALA A 45 12.06 0.40 1.59
N PHE A 46 12.81 -0.49 0.95
CA PHE A 46 13.98 -0.10 0.17
C PHE A 46 13.61 0.89 -0.94
N LEU A 47 12.56 0.65 -1.71
CA LEU A 47 12.11 1.57 -2.77
C LEU A 47 11.82 2.97 -2.22
N ASP A 48 11.07 3.06 -1.10
CA ASP A 48 10.76 4.32 -0.44
C ASP A 48 12.02 5.11 0.01
N TYR A 49 13.09 4.42 0.40
CA TYR A 49 14.32 5.04 0.89
C TYR A 49 15.35 5.27 -0.23
N SER A 50 15.38 4.43 -1.27
CA SER A 50 16.30 4.59 -2.41
C SER A 50 16.01 5.83 -3.24
N ASP A 51 14.76 6.32 -3.21
CA ASP A 51 14.38 7.58 -3.84
C ASP A 51 15.01 8.80 -3.15
N VAL A 52 15.38 8.67 -1.86
CA VAL A 52 15.90 9.76 -1.03
C VAL A 52 17.40 9.60 -0.77
N TRP A 53 17.86 8.36 -0.60
CA TRP A 53 19.24 8.02 -0.27
C TRP A 53 19.87 7.24 -1.41
N THR A 54 21.08 7.63 -1.81
CA THR A 54 21.91 6.81 -2.68
C THR A 54 22.45 5.61 -1.89
N ILE A 55 21.69 4.51 -1.86
CA ILE A 55 22.01 3.31 -1.08
C ILE A 55 21.79 2.04 -1.89
N SER A 56 22.67 1.05 -1.73
CA SER A 56 22.47 -0.26 -2.34
C SER A 56 21.48 -1.11 -1.53
N PHE A 57 20.78 -2.04 -2.18
CA PHE A 57 19.90 -2.96 -1.45
C PHE A 57 20.67 -3.78 -0.40
N ARG A 58 21.92 -4.15 -0.70
CA ARG A 58 22.79 -4.88 0.24
C ARG A 58 23.02 -4.09 1.53
N ASP A 59 23.37 -2.81 1.40
CA ASP A 59 23.64 -1.96 2.56
C ASP A 59 22.36 -1.70 3.35
N PHE A 60 21.24 -1.51 2.64
CA PHE A 60 19.92 -1.35 3.26
C PHE A 60 19.54 -2.55 4.13
N LEU A 61 19.87 -3.78 3.72
CA LEU A 61 19.61 -4.99 4.53
C LEU A 61 20.32 -4.97 5.89
N SER A 62 21.45 -4.28 6.02
CA SER A 62 22.15 -4.14 7.31
C SER A 62 21.44 -3.17 8.27
N MET A 63 20.67 -2.24 7.71
CA MET A 63 20.03 -1.11 8.40
C MET A 63 18.57 -1.39 8.78
N VAL A 64 17.95 -2.40 8.17
CA VAL A 64 16.52 -2.67 8.31
C VAL A 64 16.24 -3.77 9.34
N ARG A 65 15.18 -3.57 10.11
CA ARG A 65 14.55 -4.58 10.98
C ARG A 65 13.07 -4.64 10.66
N VAL A 66 12.54 -5.86 10.60
CA VAL A 66 11.14 -6.10 10.24
C VAL A 66 10.54 -7.14 11.15
N ARG A 67 9.39 -6.80 11.74
CA ARG A 67 8.54 -7.71 12.51
C ARG A 67 7.11 -7.70 11.99
N ARG A 68 6.42 -8.83 12.07
CA ARG A 68 4.98 -8.91 11.76
C ARG A 68 4.18 -8.31 12.89
N VAL A 69 3.12 -7.57 12.57
CA VAL A 69 2.20 -6.96 13.53
C VAL A 69 0.76 -7.31 13.17
N SER A 70 -0.14 -7.27 14.15
CA SER A 70 -1.55 -7.61 13.97
C SER A 70 -2.42 -6.40 13.63
N SER A 71 -1.94 -5.19 13.91
CA SER A 71 -2.67 -3.94 13.65
C SER A 71 -1.70 -2.80 13.40
N CYS A 72 -2.15 -1.82 12.62
CA CYS A 72 -1.51 -0.52 12.56
C CYS A 72 -2.05 0.34 13.71
N ALA A 73 -1.19 0.99 14.49
CA ALA A 73 -1.62 1.86 15.59
C ALA A 73 -2.40 3.10 15.09
N TYR A 74 -2.26 3.44 13.81
CA TYR A 74 -2.92 4.55 13.16
C TYR A 74 -3.36 4.11 11.77
N ASP A 75 -4.64 4.23 11.43
CA ASP A 75 -5.13 3.85 10.11
C ASP A 75 -4.62 4.78 8.99
N GLY A 76 -3.96 5.89 9.34
CA GLY A 76 -3.24 6.75 8.40
C GLY A 76 -4.11 7.63 7.51
N TYR A 77 -5.43 7.55 7.62
CA TYR A 77 -6.34 8.13 6.63
C TYR A 77 -7.05 9.40 7.09
N ALA A 78 -6.80 9.91 8.30
CA ALA A 78 -7.47 11.12 8.78
C ALA A 78 -7.28 12.32 7.84
N TYR A 79 -6.07 12.53 7.31
CA TYR A 79 -5.80 13.56 6.32
C TYR A 79 -6.54 13.30 5.01
N VAL A 80 -6.54 12.06 4.52
CA VAL A 80 -7.21 11.68 3.27
C VAL A 80 -8.72 11.96 3.35
N ARG A 81 -9.35 11.55 4.46
CA ARG A 81 -10.78 11.79 4.73
C ARG A 81 -11.09 13.28 4.78
N CYS A 82 -10.30 14.04 5.53
CA CYS A 82 -10.50 15.48 5.72
C CYS A 82 -10.29 16.28 4.44
N ALA A 83 -9.19 16.03 3.72
CA ALA A 83 -8.78 16.83 2.57
C ALA A 83 -9.44 16.42 1.25
N TYR A 84 -9.81 15.15 1.10
CA TYR A 84 -10.32 14.61 -0.17
C TYR A 84 -11.74 14.04 -0.08
N GLY A 85 -12.31 13.90 1.12
CA GLY A 85 -13.65 13.32 1.29
C GLY A 85 -13.74 11.83 0.93
N VAL A 86 -12.59 11.15 0.83
CA VAL A 86 -12.53 9.71 0.53
C VAL A 86 -12.36 8.94 1.84
N ASP A 87 -13.12 7.88 2.04
CA ASP A 87 -13.02 6.99 3.22
C ASP A 87 -12.33 5.65 2.86
N PRO A 88 -11.00 5.64 2.63
CA PRO A 88 -10.27 4.42 2.40
C PRO A 88 -10.26 3.56 3.67
N ARG A 89 -10.39 2.25 3.48
CA ARG A 89 -10.33 1.23 4.54
C ARG A 89 -9.41 0.12 4.08
N ILE A 90 -8.51 -0.32 4.93
CA ILE A 90 -7.66 -1.49 4.63
C ILE A 90 -8.58 -2.68 4.32
N GLY A 91 -8.32 -3.36 3.22
CA GLY A 91 -9.14 -4.45 2.70
C GLY A 91 -10.24 -4.02 1.73
N ALA A 92 -10.55 -2.74 1.60
CA ALA A 92 -11.57 -2.29 0.65
C ALA A 92 -11.05 -2.39 -0.79
N GLU A 93 -11.96 -2.77 -1.70
CA GLU A 93 -11.69 -2.75 -3.13
C GLU A 93 -11.82 -1.33 -3.67
N VAL A 94 -10.94 -1.02 -4.61
CA VAL A 94 -10.92 0.26 -5.31
C VAL A 94 -10.71 0.04 -6.80
N GLU A 95 -11.23 0.98 -7.59
CA GLU A 95 -10.95 1.11 -9.00
C GLU A 95 -10.19 2.41 -9.26
N LEU A 96 -9.18 2.37 -10.12
CA LEU A 96 -8.49 3.57 -10.56
C LEU A 96 -9.31 4.30 -11.63
N ILE A 97 -9.60 5.58 -11.44
CA ILE A 97 -10.47 6.35 -12.32
C ILE A 97 -9.74 7.43 -13.14
N ASN A 98 -8.49 7.79 -12.80
CA ASN A 98 -7.73 8.88 -13.45
C ASN A 98 -6.20 8.62 -13.45
N GLU A 99 -5.74 7.46 -13.91
CA GLU A 99 -4.32 7.04 -13.83
C GLU A 99 -3.77 6.52 -15.18
N GLY A 100 -4.16 7.15 -16.29
CA GLY A 100 -3.69 6.77 -17.63
C GLY A 100 -3.97 5.29 -17.93
N ASP A 101 -2.93 4.53 -18.29
CA ASP A 101 -2.98 3.08 -18.59
C ASP A 101 -3.46 2.21 -17.42
N TRP A 102 -3.50 2.76 -16.21
CA TRP A 102 -4.00 2.08 -15.03
C TRP A 102 -5.49 2.35 -14.77
N THR A 103 -6.11 3.27 -15.50
CA THR A 103 -7.54 3.56 -15.38
C THR A 103 -8.38 2.30 -15.67
N GLY A 104 -9.36 2.03 -14.81
CA GLY A 104 -10.20 0.82 -14.83
C GLY A 104 -9.60 -0.38 -14.08
N LYS A 105 -8.31 -0.33 -13.68
CA LYS A 105 -7.73 -1.41 -12.87
C LYS A 105 -8.32 -1.41 -11.46
N ARG A 106 -8.63 -2.62 -11.00
CA ARG A 106 -9.11 -2.87 -9.64
C ARG A 106 -7.99 -3.41 -8.76
N GLY A 107 -8.03 -3.02 -7.50
CA GLY A 107 -7.08 -3.45 -6.49
C GLY A 107 -7.67 -3.33 -5.10
N GLN A 108 -6.87 -3.67 -4.09
CA GLN A 108 -7.28 -3.62 -2.70
C GLN A 108 -6.42 -2.63 -1.91
N VAL A 109 -7.04 -1.80 -1.09
CA VAL A 109 -6.31 -0.94 -0.16
C VAL A 109 -5.59 -1.81 0.88
N VAL A 110 -4.27 -1.70 0.98
CA VAL A 110 -3.48 -2.59 1.84
C VAL A 110 -2.82 -1.89 3.02
N HIS A 111 -2.46 -0.61 2.89
CA HIS A 111 -2.00 0.20 4.01
C HIS A 111 -2.16 1.69 3.72
N PRO A 112 -2.15 2.55 4.75
CA PRO A 112 -2.08 3.98 4.53
C PRO A 112 -0.69 4.45 4.09
N GLY A 113 -0.65 5.57 3.38
CA GLY A 113 0.60 6.29 3.19
C GLY A 113 1.18 6.84 4.50
N LYS A 114 2.42 7.33 4.41
CA LYS A 114 3.04 8.07 5.52
C LYS A 114 2.17 9.27 5.86
N SER A 115 2.12 9.65 7.14
CA SER A 115 1.28 10.75 7.66
C SER A 115 1.47 12.10 6.95
N SER A 116 2.56 12.30 6.22
CA SER A 116 2.86 13.51 5.43
C SER A 116 2.52 13.42 3.95
N THR A 117 2.19 12.24 3.41
CA THR A 117 1.91 12.03 2.00
C THR A 117 0.51 11.47 1.82
N ALA A 118 -0.33 12.18 1.08
CA ALA A 118 -1.75 11.90 0.95
C ALA A 118 -2.11 10.65 0.12
N TYR A 119 -1.24 9.65 -0.01
CA TYR A 119 -1.46 8.51 -0.90
C TYR A 119 -2.15 7.34 -0.19
N VAL A 120 -2.99 6.63 -0.95
CA VAL A 120 -3.59 5.35 -0.57
C VAL A 120 -2.81 4.26 -1.27
N TYR A 121 -2.25 3.31 -0.52
CA TYR A 121 -1.45 2.24 -1.11
C TYR A 121 -2.35 1.05 -1.46
N VAL A 122 -2.31 0.67 -2.73
CA VAL A 122 -3.20 -0.33 -3.33
C VAL A 122 -2.38 -1.49 -3.87
N ALA A 123 -2.79 -2.71 -3.55
CA ALA A 123 -2.26 -3.92 -4.16
C ALA A 123 -3.06 -4.26 -5.42
N PHE A 124 -2.35 -4.48 -6.52
CA PHE A 124 -2.92 -4.90 -7.81
C PHE A 124 -2.46 -6.32 -8.14
N ALA A 125 -3.33 -7.10 -8.77
CA ALA A 125 -2.99 -8.44 -9.22
C ALA A 125 -1.75 -8.42 -10.12
N GLY A 126 -0.81 -9.34 -9.88
CA GLY A 126 0.45 -9.44 -10.62
C GLY A 126 1.53 -8.43 -10.21
N ILE A 127 1.27 -7.49 -9.29
CA ILE A 127 2.26 -6.52 -8.80
C ILE A 127 2.79 -6.94 -7.44
N ALA A 128 4.12 -6.92 -7.28
CA ALA A 128 4.79 -7.47 -6.11
C ALA A 128 4.83 -6.55 -4.87
N HIS A 129 4.44 -5.27 -5.03
CA HIS A 129 4.47 -4.24 -4.00
C HIS A 129 3.21 -3.38 -4.09
N ALA A 130 2.89 -2.64 -3.02
CA ALA A 130 1.75 -1.73 -3.04
C ALA A 130 2.11 -0.47 -3.83
N VAL A 131 1.20 -0.03 -4.70
CA VAL A 131 1.38 1.17 -5.52
C VAL A 131 0.73 2.35 -4.81
N PRO A 132 1.43 3.50 -4.66
CA PRO A 132 0.83 4.70 -4.11
C PRO A 132 -0.15 5.31 -5.12
N CYS A 133 -1.42 5.44 -4.75
CA CYS A 133 -2.47 6.01 -5.59
C CYS A 133 -3.00 7.30 -4.96
N HIS A 134 -3.16 8.35 -5.77
CA HIS A 134 -3.69 9.62 -5.27
C HIS A 134 -5.18 9.46 -4.89
N PRO A 135 -5.69 10.08 -3.81
CA PRO A 135 -7.08 9.85 -3.37
C PRO A 135 -8.13 10.24 -4.40
N ARG A 136 -7.85 11.22 -5.27
CA ARG A 136 -8.74 11.61 -6.38
C ARG A 136 -8.74 10.64 -7.56
N SER A 137 -7.79 9.70 -7.55
CA SER A 137 -7.62 8.71 -8.59
C SER A 137 -8.26 7.38 -8.22
N ILE A 138 -8.78 7.23 -7.00
CA ILE A 138 -9.43 6.00 -6.54
C ILE A 138 -10.94 6.22 -6.41
N ARG A 139 -11.70 5.20 -6.81
CA ARG A 139 -13.12 5.06 -6.49
C ARG A 139 -13.30 3.81 -5.64
N MET A 140 -13.90 3.96 -4.46
CA MET A 140 -14.24 2.82 -3.61
C MET A 140 -15.32 1.98 -4.30
N ILE A 141 -15.13 0.66 -4.33
CA ILE A 141 -16.16 -0.27 -4.78
C ILE A 141 -16.90 -0.73 -3.53
N GLU A 142 -18.19 -0.39 -3.44
CA GLU A 142 -19.03 -0.91 -2.36
C GLU A 142 -19.24 -2.42 -2.58
N VAL A 143 -18.79 -3.22 -1.62
CA VAL A 143 -19.18 -4.63 -1.58
C VAL A 143 -20.64 -4.64 -1.15
N GLY A 144 -21.53 -4.97 -2.07
CA GLY A 144 -22.96 -5.12 -1.80
C GLY A 144 -23.18 -6.04 -0.60
N GLN A 145 -24.11 -5.64 0.27
CA GLN A 145 -24.47 -6.29 1.52
C GLN A 145 -24.72 -7.80 1.40
#